data_AF-A0AAE0CX40-F1
#
_entry.id   AF-A0AAE0CX40-F1
#
_cell.length_a   1.000
_cell.length_b   1.000
_cell.length_c   1.000
_cell.angle_alpha   90.00
_cell.angle_beta   90.00
_cell.angle_gamma   90.00
#
_symmetry.space_group_name_H-M   'P 1'
#
loop_
_entity.id
_entity.type
_entity.pdbx_description
1 polymer ?
#
loop_
_entity_poly.entity_id
_entity_poly.type
_entity_poly.pdbx_seq_one_letter_code
_entity_poly.pdbx_strand_id
1 'polypeptide(L)'
;MTQFLAAFTAKRLMISIVAIALHYASSVHGLPALESADLSTNLRRAPAGQLNLEPKQDIPDVLAKFPSGPLNQFLRLISTLPAGAAALDAVGLVLTPLQQSLADSVGIDTTENGLAPNATCADITVIFARGTTEPGNVGLVTGPPFFDALKKQADGKSVNIQGVTYPATFEGFNNNGTEGVPSMTNFINKAMISCPYTKIAISGYSQGALVVRSTVQSLPAATMAKINSVLTFGDPGYPNPIPGAEGKTQIICHDDDAVCNGGFITVDHLTYAENATTAAEYVLQKAGTS
;
A
#
# COMPACT_ATOMS: atom_id res chain seq x y z
N MET A 1 29.11 40.60 25.97
CA MET A 1 27.93 41.17 25.27
C MET A 1 28.21 41.16 23.76
N THR A 2 28.45 39.96 23.21
CA THR A 2 29.15 39.81 21.90
C THR A 2 28.66 38.60 21.08
N GLN A 3 27.56 37.94 21.47
CA GLN A 3 27.01 36.79 20.74
C GLN A 3 25.62 37.04 20.10
N PHE A 4 25.00 38.21 20.33
CA PHE A 4 23.68 38.53 19.76
C PHE A 4 23.71 39.23 18.39
N LEU A 5 24.88 39.64 17.88
CA LEU A 5 24.97 40.34 16.59
C LEU A 5 25.21 39.44 15.37
N ALA A 6 25.54 38.16 15.54
CA ALA A 6 25.83 37.26 14.41
C ALA A 6 24.58 36.62 13.78
N ALA A 7 23.46 36.57 14.50
CA ALA A 7 22.24 35.91 14.05
C ALA A 7 21.35 36.78 13.13
N PHE A 8 21.57 38.09 13.06
CA PHE A 8 20.74 39.00 12.26
C PHE A 8 21.27 39.25 10.83
N THR A 9 22.54 38.94 10.55
CA THR A 9 23.18 39.19 9.24
C THR A 9 23.06 38.01 8.27
N ALA A 10 22.89 36.78 8.74
CA ALA A 10 22.74 35.61 7.86
C ALA A 10 21.37 35.53 7.16
N LYS A 11 20.32 36.12 7.76
CA LYS A 11 18.94 36.05 7.23
C LYS A 11 18.66 36.99 6.05
N ARG A 12 19.52 37.98 5.81
CA ARG A 12 19.41 38.92 4.66
C ARG A 12 20.21 38.49 3.42
N LEU A 13 21.14 37.55 3.53
CA LEU A 13 21.95 37.12 2.39
C LEU A 13 21.29 36.01 1.54
N MET A 14 20.41 35.19 2.11
CA MET A 14 19.69 34.16 1.36
C MET A 14 18.47 34.67 0.56
N ILE A 15 17.97 35.88 0.86
CA ILE A 15 16.83 36.45 0.13
C ILE A 15 17.28 37.05 -1.23
N SER A 16 18.57 37.39 -1.38
CA SER A 16 19.08 37.98 -2.63
C SER A 16 19.54 36.97 -3.67
N ILE A 17 19.75 35.69 -3.32
CA ILE A 17 20.20 34.66 -4.27
C ILE A 17 19.02 34.05 -5.05
N VAL A 18 17.82 34.03 -4.46
CA VAL A 18 16.60 33.53 -5.13
C VAL A 18 16.07 34.53 -6.17
N ALA A 19 16.32 35.83 -6.00
CA ALA A 19 15.87 36.86 -6.95
C ALA A 19 16.73 36.97 -8.23
N ILE A 20 17.97 36.44 -8.23
CA ILE A 20 18.87 36.52 -9.38
C ILE A 20 18.68 35.33 -10.35
N ALA A 21 18.15 34.20 -9.86
CA ALA A 21 17.84 33.04 -10.71
C ALA A 21 16.59 33.24 -11.59
N LEU A 22 15.78 34.28 -11.34
CA LEU A 22 14.58 34.61 -12.15
C LEU A 22 14.84 35.64 -13.27
N HIS A 23 16.08 36.05 -13.53
CA HIS A 23 16.41 37.02 -14.59
C HIS A 23 17.35 36.50 -15.70
N TYR A 24 17.66 35.21 -15.75
CA TYR A 24 18.52 34.63 -16.79
C TYR A 24 17.91 33.37 -17.43
N ALA A 25 16.87 33.56 -18.24
CA ALA A 25 16.44 32.57 -19.22
C ALA A 25 15.71 33.26 -20.38
N SER A 26 16.38 34.19 -21.04
CA SER A 26 15.91 34.74 -22.31
C SER A 26 17.10 35.01 -23.22
N SER A 27 17.50 34.00 -23.99
CA SER A 27 18.13 34.10 -25.32
C SER A 27 18.50 32.71 -25.84
N VAL A 28 17.54 32.02 -26.46
CA VAL A 28 17.85 31.02 -27.50
C VAL A 28 16.85 31.25 -28.63
N HIS A 29 17.39 31.70 -29.75
CA HIS A 29 16.65 31.94 -30.99
C HIS A 29 16.24 30.60 -31.62
N GLY A 30 14.99 30.50 -32.08
CA GLY A 30 14.59 29.54 -33.10
C GLY A 30 13.49 28.54 -32.71
N LEU A 31 12.27 29.02 -32.44
CA LEU A 31 11.04 28.23 -32.61
C LEU A 31 9.97 29.12 -33.25
N PRO A 32 9.17 28.63 -34.22
CA PRO A 32 8.21 29.45 -34.94
C PRO A 32 7.07 29.87 -34.00
N ALA A 33 6.60 31.11 -34.17
CA ALA A 33 5.44 31.64 -33.47
C ALA A 33 4.20 30.84 -33.88
N LEU A 34 3.53 30.21 -32.91
CA LEU A 34 2.20 29.66 -33.12
C LEU A 34 1.20 30.83 -33.11
N GLU A 35 0.69 31.11 -34.30
CA GLU A 35 -0.43 31.99 -34.57
C GLU A 35 -1.65 31.62 -33.70
N SER A 36 -2.31 32.63 -33.14
CA SER A 36 -3.53 32.49 -32.37
C SER A 36 -4.67 32.02 -33.28
N ALA A 37 -4.87 30.71 -33.37
CA ALA A 37 -6.07 30.14 -33.95
C ALA A 37 -7.19 30.14 -32.91
N ASP A 38 -8.23 30.91 -33.23
CA ASP A 38 -9.54 30.96 -32.59
C ASP A 38 -10.12 29.55 -32.38
N LEU A 39 -10.16 29.08 -31.14
CA LEU A 39 -10.88 27.86 -30.74
C LEU A 39 -12.06 28.21 -29.84
N SER A 40 -12.88 29.14 -30.30
CA SER A 40 -14.25 29.28 -29.84
C SER A 40 -15.13 28.20 -30.50
N THR A 41 -15.20 27.00 -29.89
CA THR A 41 -16.39 26.13 -29.97
C THR A 41 -16.32 24.95 -28.99
N ASN A 42 -17.29 24.91 -28.07
CA ASN A 42 -17.76 23.76 -27.29
C ASN A 42 -16.90 23.17 -26.15
N LEU A 43 -16.46 24.01 -25.21
CA LEU A 43 -16.36 23.58 -23.81
C LEU A 43 -17.54 24.16 -23.02
N ARG A 44 -18.65 23.43 -22.99
CA ARG A 44 -19.72 23.70 -22.03
C ARG A 44 -19.18 23.41 -20.63
N ARG A 45 -18.79 24.48 -19.93
CA ARG A 45 -18.56 24.46 -18.49
C ARG A 45 -19.87 24.03 -17.82
N ALA A 46 -19.90 22.82 -17.26
CA ALA A 46 -21.00 22.40 -16.41
C ALA A 46 -21.14 23.44 -15.29
N PRO A 47 -22.37 23.91 -14.98
CA PRO A 47 -22.55 24.90 -13.94
C PRO A 47 -22.11 24.27 -12.61
N ALA A 48 -21.36 25.04 -11.82
CA ALA A 48 -21.10 24.73 -10.42
C ALA A 48 -22.42 24.86 -9.63
N GLY A 49 -23.33 23.90 -9.84
CA GLY A 49 -24.38 23.61 -8.87
C GLY A 49 -23.70 23.07 -7.62
N GLN A 50 -24.18 23.47 -6.44
CA GLN A 50 -23.79 22.89 -5.16
C GLN A 50 -23.62 21.37 -5.31
N LEU A 51 -22.38 20.89 -5.18
CA LEU A 51 -22.06 19.48 -5.06
C LEU A 51 -22.54 18.99 -3.69
N ASN A 52 -23.86 19.01 -3.50
CA ASN A 52 -24.51 18.18 -2.49
C ASN A 52 -24.50 16.77 -3.07
N LEU A 53 -23.36 16.11 -2.92
CA LEU A 53 -23.20 14.73 -3.30
C LEU A 53 -23.97 13.93 -2.25
N GLU A 54 -25.11 13.39 -2.66
CA GLU A 54 -25.82 12.38 -1.88
C GLU A 54 -24.80 11.32 -1.41
N PRO A 55 -24.83 10.89 -0.14
CA PRO A 55 -24.08 9.71 0.29
C PRO A 55 -24.46 8.58 -0.66
N LYS A 56 -23.49 7.95 -1.32
CA LYS A 56 -23.79 6.72 -2.06
C LYS A 56 -24.36 5.73 -1.05
N GLN A 57 -25.65 5.43 -1.20
CA GLN A 57 -26.28 4.31 -0.55
C GLN A 57 -25.53 3.04 -1.01
N ASP A 58 -25.33 2.08 -0.10
CA ASP A 58 -24.61 0.80 -0.32
C ASP A 58 -23.08 0.84 -0.11
N ILE A 59 -22.60 1.43 0.98
CA ILE A 59 -21.22 1.21 1.47
C ILE A 59 -21.19 -0.13 2.24
N PRO A 60 -20.33 -1.10 1.87
CA PRO A 60 -20.19 -2.35 2.61
C PRO A 60 -19.85 -2.12 4.09
N ASP A 61 -20.39 -2.97 4.98
CA ASP A 61 -20.26 -2.82 6.45
C ASP A 61 -18.80 -2.71 6.90
N VAL A 62 -17.88 -3.41 6.24
CA VAL A 62 -16.45 -3.35 6.56
C VAL A 62 -15.80 -1.99 6.29
N LEU A 63 -16.39 -1.19 5.40
CA LEU A 63 -15.99 0.18 5.13
C LEU A 63 -16.79 1.19 5.97
N ALA A 64 -17.98 0.83 6.46
CA ALA A 64 -18.84 1.71 7.26
C ALA A 64 -18.22 2.15 8.59
N LYS A 65 -17.16 1.48 9.06
CA LYS A 65 -16.36 1.91 10.22
C LYS A 65 -15.60 3.23 10.01
N PHE A 66 -15.34 3.62 8.75
CA PHE A 66 -14.65 4.85 8.43
C PHE A 66 -15.61 6.04 8.35
N PRO A 67 -15.16 7.27 8.73
CA PRO A 67 -15.98 8.46 8.60
C PRO A 67 -16.44 8.68 7.15
N SER A 68 -17.75 8.83 6.95
CA SER A 68 -18.38 8.87 5.63
C SER A 68 -17.83 9.97 4.71
N GLY A 69 -17.46 11.14 5.24
CA GLY A 69 -16.86 12.24 4.46
C GLY A 69 -15.54 11.85 3.80
N PRO A 70 -14.47 11.61 4.57
CA PRO A 70 -13.18 11.12 4.08
C PRO A 70 -13.29 9.84 3.23
N LEU A 71 -14.14 8.89 3.63
CA LEU A 71 -14.36 7.65 2.88
C LEU A 71 -14.94 7.94 1.49
N ASN A 72 -15.97 8.78 1.41
CA ASN A 72 -16.56 9.17 0.13
C ASN A 72 -15.56 9.90 -0.77
N GLN A 73 -14.68 10.73 -0.19
CA GLN A 73 -13.62 11.39 -0.95
C GLN A 73 -12.64 10.37 -1.54
N PHE A 74 -12.23 9.38 -0.74
CA PHE A 74 -11.34 8.31 -1.16
C PHE A 74 -11.94 7.47 -2.29
N LEU A 75 -13.17 6.99 -2.10
CA LEU A 75 -13.89 6.19 -3.10
C LEU A 75 -14.09 6.97 -4.41
N ARG A 76 -14.38 8.28 -4.34
CA ARG A 76 -14.50 9.12 -5.53
C ARG A 76 -13.17 9.26 -6.25
N LEU A 77 -12.08 9.53 -5.54
CA LEU A 77 -10.76 9.67 -6.16
C LEU A 77 -10.37 8.40 -6.91
N ILE A 78 -10.52 7.22 -6.30
CA ILE A 78 -10.25 5.92 -6.95
C ILE A 78 -11.09 5.76 -8.21
N SER A 79 -12.39 6.06 -8.15
CA SER A 79 -13.29 5.91 -9.32
C SER A 79 -12.99 6.87 -10.48
N THR A 80 -12.24 7.95 -10.22
CA THR A 80 -11.88 8.97 -11.21
C THR A 80 -10.44 8.87 -11.69
N LEU A 81 -9.71 7.83 -11.28
CA LEU A 81 -8.32 7.66 -11.64
C LEU A 81 -8.18 7.52 -13.16
N PRO A 82 -7.32 8.30 -13.82
CA PRO A 82 -7.05 8.16 -15.24
C PRO A 82 -6.38 6.81 -15.52
N ALA A 83 -6.77 6.15 -16.61
CA ALA A 83 -6.07 4.96 -17.08
C ALA A 83 -4.64 5.34 -17.54
N GLY A 84 -3.61 4.73 -16.94
CA GLY A 84 -2.21 4.84 -17.36
C GLY A 84 -1.22 5.22 -16.23
N ALA A 85 -0.06 4.57 -16.21
CA ALA A 85 0.90 4.57 -15.09
C ALA A 85 1.40 5.96 -14.63
N ALA A 86 1.79 6.84 -15.56
CA ALA A 86 2.42 8.13 -15.22
C ALA A 86 1.46 9.11 -14.53
N ALA A 87 0.17 9.04 -14.84
CA ALA A 87 -0.84 9.84 -14.16
C ALA A 87 -1.15 9.30 -12.76
N LEU A 88 -0.93 8.00 -12.53
CA LEU A 88 -1.31 7.32 -11.30
C LEU A 88 -0.28 7.52 -10.17
N ASP A 89 1.01 7.65 -10.46
CA ASP A 89 2.01 7.93 -9.40
C ASP A 89 1.82 9.31 -8.76
N ALA A 90 1.46 10.33 -9.55
CA ALA A 90 1.09 11.64 -9.03
C ALA A 90 -0.16 11.57 -8.13
N VAL A 91 -1.08 10.64 -8.43
CA VAL A 91 -2.25 10.42 -7.58
C VAL A 91 -1.89 9.70 -6.28
N GLY A 92 -0.83 8.88 -6.26
CA GLY A 92 -0.27 8.33 -5.02
C GLY A 92 0.05 9.41 -3.97
N LEU A 93 0.55 10.57 -4.40
CA LEU A 93 0.82 11.72 -3.51
C LEU A 93 -0.43 12.28 -2.83
N VAL A 94 -1.62 11.98 -3.34
CA VAL A 94 -2.91 12.39 -2.78
C VAL A 94 -3.59 11.22 -2.05
N LEU A 95 -3.55 10.02 -2.61
CA LEU A 95 -4.19 8.84 -2.06
C LEU A 95 -3.51 8.36 -0.78
N THR A 96 -2.18 8.33 -0.70
CA THR A 96 -1.51 7.85 0.51
C THR A 96 -1.82 8.73 1.74
N PRO A 97 -1.73 10.07 1.67
CA PRO A 97 -2.09 10.91 2.82
C PRO A 97 -3.58 10.85 3.18
N LEU A 98 -4.47 10.72 2.18
CA LEU A 98 -5.90 10.57 2.43
C LEU A 98 -6.20 9.26 3.17
N GLN A 99 -5.56 8.17 2.75
CA GLN A 99 -5.66 6.88 3.42
C GLN A 99 -5.06 6.91 4.83
N GLN A 100 -3.94 7.61 5.04
CA GLN A 100 -3.39 7.79 6.39
C GLN A 100 -4.38 8.57 7.28
N SER A 101 -4.99 9.64 6.77
CA SER A 101 -6.02 10.39 7.50
C SER A 101 -7.24 9.52 7.87
N LEU A 102 -7.64 8.63 6.96
CA LEU A 102 -8.66 7.62 7.25
C LEU A 102 -8.23 6.68 8.38
N ALA A 103 -7.01 6.14 8.32
CA ALA A 103 -6.48 5.27 9.36
C ALA A 103 -6.41 5.98 10.72
N ASP A 104 -5.88 7.21 10.76
CA ASP A 104 -5.78 8.04 11.97
C ASP A 104 -7.16 8.31 12.59
N SER A 105 -8.19 8.53 11.75
CA SER A 105 -9.55 8.82 12.21
C SER A 105 -10.22 7.68 12.98
N VAL A 106 -9.74 6.45 12.79
CA VAL A 106 -10.23 5.25 13.47
C VAL A 106 -9.16 4.55 14.33
N GLY A 107 -7.99 5.18 14.49
CA GLY A 107 -6.89 4.66 15.31
C GLY A 107 -6.23 3.38 14.76
N ILE A 108 -6.19 3.20 13.44
CA ILE A 108 -5.47 2.08 12.81
C ILE A 108 -3.99 2.44 12.67
N ASP A 109 -3.11 1.57 13.18
CA ASP A 109 -1.67 1.64 12.91
C ASP A 109 -1.38 1.09 11.50
N THR A 110 -0.77 1.91 10.66
CA THR A 110 -0.41 1.55 9.28
C THR A 110 1.02 1.01 9.19
N THR A 111 1.73 0.94 10.32
CA THR A 111 3.15 0.61 10.40
C THR A 111 3.44 -0.45 11.47
N GLU A 112 3.82 -1.65 11.06
CA GLU A 112 4.14 -2.77 11.94
C GLU A 112 5.63 -3.15 11.82
N ASN A 113 6.33 -3.21 12.95
CA ASN A 113 7.78 -3.44 13.03
C ASN A 113 8.16 -4.57 14.01
N GLY A 114 7.42 -5.68 13.98
CA GLY A 114 7.59 -6.82 14.88
C GLY A 114 8.92 -7.57 14.74
N LEU A 115 9.76 -7.24 13.76
CA LEU A 115 11.14 -7.72 13.66
C LEU A 115 12.17 -6.58 13.86
N ALA A 116 11.83 -5.51 14.55
CA ALA A 116 12.79 -4.49 14.97
C ALA A 116 13.93 -5.09 15.83
N PRO A 117 15.10 -4.43 15.93
CA PRO A 117 16.16 -4.85 16.86
C PRO A 117 15.60 -5.03 18.28
N ASN A 118 15.96 -6.13 18.94
CA ASN A 118 15.49 -6.53 20.28
C ASN A 118 13.98 -6.84 20.41
N ALA A 119 13.26 -6.99 19.30
CA ALA A 119 11.89 -7.52 19.34
C ALA A 119 11.90 -8.93 19.95
N THR A 120 10.98 -9.21 20.87
CA THR A 120 10.79 -10.55 21.42
C THR A 120 10.25 -11.47 20.34
N CYS A 121 10.75 -12.71 20.29
CA CYS A 121 10.21 -13.69 19.37
C CYS A 121 8.75 -14.01 19.69
N ALA A 122 7.98 -14.17 18.63
CA ALA A 122 6.60 -14.62 18.68
C ALA A 122 6.48 -16.06 18.19
N ASP A 123 5.43 -16.76 18.61
CA ASP A 123 5.09 -18.09 18.11
C ASP A 123 4.81 -18.04 16.60
N ILE A 124 4.21 -16.94 16.12
CA ILE A 124 3.89 -16.70 14.71
C ILE A 124 4.45 -15.34 14.30
N THR A 125 5.12 -15.30 13.15
CA THR A 125 5.57 -14.05 12.51
C THR A 125 4.93 -13.93 11.13
N VAL A 126 4.17 -12.86 10.92
CA VAL A 126 3.60 -12.51 9.62
C VAL A 126 4.46 -11.42 8.98
N ILE A 127 4.93 -11.65 7.76
CA ILE A 127 5.60 -10.64 6.94
C ILE A 127 4.63 -10.22 5.84
N PHE A 128 4.18 -8.96 5.90
CA PHE A 128 3.06 -8.48 5.09
C PHE A 128 3.48 -7.37 4.12
N ALA A 129 3.11 -7.50 2.85
CA ALA A 129 3.25 -6.44 1.85
C ALA A 129 1.90 -5.78 1.56
N ARG A 130 1.81 -4.46 1.78
CA ARG A 130 0.59 -3.66 1.55
C ARG A 130 0.22 -3.51 0.07
N GLY A 131 -0.91 -2.88 -0.22
CA GLY A 131 -1.35 -2.57 -1.59
C GLY A 131 -0.76 -1.27 -2.14
N THR A 132 -0.98 -1.02 -3.44
CA THR A 132 -0.55 0.21 -4.11
C THR A 132 -1.14 1.44 -3.43
N THR A 133 -0.30 2.46 -3.20
CA THR A 133 -0.58 3.72 -2.49
C THR A 133 -0.96 3.59 -1.01
N GLU A 134 -1.05 2.38 -0.44
CA GLU A 134 -1.42 2.25 0.96
C GLU A 134 -0.38 2.93 1.87
N PRO A 135 -0.81 3.49 3.00
CA PRO A 135 0.08 4.17 3.94
C PRO A 135 0.95 3.21 4.76
N GLY A 136 1.99 3.75 5.38
CA GLY A 136 2.89 3.01 6.26
C GLY A 136 3.56 1.82 5.55
N ASN A 137 3.66 0.68 6.23
CA ASN A 137 4.25 -0.55 5.67
C ASN A 137 3.26 -1.74 5.63
N VAL A 138 2.08 -1.62 6.25
CA VAL A 138 1.02 -2.64 6.22
C VAL A 138 -0.33 -2.13 5.71
N GLY A 139 -0.45 -0.83 5.43
CA GLY A 139 -1.69 -0.26 4.91
C GLY A 139 -2.82 -0.20 5.93
N LEU A 140 -4.05 -0.15 5.45
CA LEU A 140 -5.24 0.06 6.28
C LEU A 140 -6.37 -0.94 6.00
N VAL A 141 -6.56 -1.36 4.73
CA VAL A 141 -7.82 -2.03 4.34
C VAL A 141 -7.81 -3.52 4.65
N THR A 142 -6.68 -4.19 4.41
CA THR A 142 -6.60 -5.65 4.49
C THR A 142 -5.69 -6.12 5.62
N GLY A 143 -4.50 -5.50 5.75
CA GLY A 143 -3.49 -5.89 6.74
C GLY A 143 -4.01 -5.83 8.17
N PRO A 144 -4.33 -4.65 8.72
CA PRO A 144 -4.76 -4.53 10.12
C PRO A 144 -5.96 -5.41 10.50
N PRO A 145 -7.06 -5.49 9.72
CA PRO A 145 -8.16 -6.41 10.02
C PRO A 145 -7.73 -7.88 10.09
N PHE A 146 -6.87 -8.32 9.17
CA PHE A 146 -6.31 -9.67 9.19
C PHE A 146 -5.43 -9.91 10.43
N PHE A 147 -4.59 -8.95 10.82
CA PHE A 147 -3.73 -9.09 12.00
C PHE A 147 -4.54 -9.15 13.30
N ASP A 148 -5.60 -8.34 13.41
CA ASP A 148 -6.50 -8.34 14.57
C ASP A 148 -7.23 -9.68 14.69
N ALA A 149 -7.74 -10.21 13.58
CA ALA A 149 -8.35 -11.53 13.55
C ALA A 149 -7.36 -12.63 13.96
N LEU A 150 -6.13 -12.59 13.44
CA LEU A 150 -5.07 -13.54 13.77
C LEU A 150 -4.70 -13.48 15.25
N LYS A 151 -4.42 -12.28 15.79
CA LYS A 151 -4.11 -12.08 17.22
C LYS A 151 -5.25 -12.56 18.12
N LYS A 152 -6.51 -12.34 17.72
CA LYS A 152 -7.70 -12.80 18.46
C LYS A 152 -7.85 -14.32 18.47
N GLN A 153 -7.57 -14.98 17.36
CA GLN A 153 -7.74 -16.43 17.21
C GLN A 153 -6.53 -17.26 17.66
N ALA A 154 -5.37 -16.63 17.86
CA ALA A 154 -4.12 -17.30 18.20
C ALA A 154 -4.12 -18.03 19.57
N ASP A 155 -5.18 -17.88 20.38
CA ASP A 155 -5.45 -18.61 21.63
C ASP A 155 -4.22 -18.77 22.54
N GLY A 156 -3.69 -17.64 23.01
CA GLY A 156 -2.53 -17.60 23.90
C GLY A 156 -1.16 -17.65 23.20
N LYS A 157 -1.13 -17.80 21.86
CA LYS A 157 0.11 -17.67 21.08
C LYS A 157 0.40 -16.21 20.75
N SER A 158 1.67 -15.88 20.83
CA SER A 158 2.19 -14.56 20.48
C SER A 158 2.29 -14.42 18.96
N VAL A 159 1.94 -13.23 18.44
CA VAL A 159 1.97 -12.92 17.01
C VAL A 159 2.75 -11.63 16.79
N ASN A 160 3.80 -11.67 15.97
CA ASN A 160 4.49 -10.49 15.46
C ASN A 160 4.09 -10.21 14.02
N ILE A 161 3.88 -8.95 13.70
CA ILE A 161 3.63 -8.47 12.34
C ILE A 161 4.82 -7.63 11.89
N GLN A 162 5.34 -7.90 10.70
CA GLN A 162 6.38 -7.09 10.08
C GLN A 162 5.90 -6.64 8.70
N GLY A 163 5.73 -5.33 8.52
CA GLY A 163 5.45 -4.78 7.20
C GLY A 163 6.70 -4.74 6.31
N VAL A 164 6.51 -5.02 5.03
CA VAL A 164 7.55 -4.89 4.00
C VAL A 164 7.73 -3.42 3.65
N THR A 165 8.98 -2.96 3.69
CA THR A 165 9.33 -1.57 3.37
C THR A 165 9.62 -1.46 1.88
N TYR A 166 8.68 -0.88 1.15
CA TYR A 166 8.83 -0.60 -0.28
C TYR A 166 7.87 0.54 -0.70
N PRO A 167 8.08 1.18 -1.87
CA PRO A 167 7.35 2.40 -2.24
C PRO A 167 5.85 2.23 -2.41
N ALA A 168 5.42 1.05 -2.86
CA ALA A 168 4.05 0.73 -3.22
C ALA A 168 3.41 1.67 -4.26
N THR A 169 4.12 1.97 -5.35
CA THR A 169 3.69 2.88 -6.42
C THR A 169 2.92 2.16 -7.53
N PHE A 170 2.28 2.87 -8.46
CA PHE A 170 1.66 2.20 -9.61
C PHE A 170 2.70 1.67 -10.59
N GLU A 171 3.83 2.38 -10.74
CA GLU A 171 4.99 1.85 -11.45
C GLU A 171 5.43 0.49 -10.88
N GLY A 172 5.57 0.38 -9.56
CA GLY A 172 5.92 -0.87 -8.90
C GLY A 172 4.91 -1.99 -9.15
N PHE A 173 3.63 -1.66 -9.35
CA PHE A 173 2.57 -2.65 -9.61
C PHE A 173 2.76 -3.24 -11.00
N ASN A 174 3.00 -2.38 -11.98
CA ASN A 174 3.30 -2.78 -13.35
C ASN A 174 4.63 -3.55 -13.46
N ASN A 175 5.53 -3.36 -12.49
CA ASN A 175 6.81 -4.07 -12.36
C ASN A 175 6.74 -5.28 -11.40
N ASN A 176 5.57 -5.91 -11.26
CA ASN A 176 5.34 -7.12 -10.45
C ASN A 176 5.74 -6.99 -8.96
N GLY A 177 5.73 -5.80 -8.39
CA GLY A 177 6.11 -5.58 -6.99
C GLY A 177 7.56 -5.97 -6.67
N THR A 178 8.42 -6.10 -7.68
CA THR A 178 9.81 -6.58 -7.53
C THR A 178 10.63 -5.73 -6.57
N GLU A 179 10.31 -4.44 -6.41
CA GLU A 179 10.92 -3.52 -5.45
C GLU A 179 10.72 -3.96 -3.98
N GLY A 180 9.67 -4.71 -3.67
CA GLY A 180 9.40 -5.22 -2.32
C GLY A 180 10.17 -6.51 -1.99
N VAL A 181 10.64 -7.24 -3.00
CA VAL A 181 11.28 -8.56 -2.85
C VAL A 181 12.52 -8.51 -1.95
N PRO A 182 13.45 -7.52 -2.08
CA PRO A 182 14.60 -7.43 -1.19
C PRO A 182 14.20 -7.25 0.29
N SER A 183 13.20 -6.40 0.56
CA SER A 183 12.74 -6.15 1.93
C SER A 183 12.04 -7.38 2.52
N MET A 184 11.14 -8.02 1.77
CA MET A 184 10.45 -9.23 2.21
C MET A 184 11.46 -10.37 2.47
N THR A 185 12.39 -10.60 1.54
CA THR A 185 13.45 -11.61 1.69
C THR A 185 14.33 -11.35 2.91
N ASN A 186 14.71 -10.09 3.15
CA ASN A 186 15.48 -9.71 4.32
C ASN A 186 14.73 -10.03 5.62
N PHE A 187 13.43 -9.71 5.71
CA PHE A 187 12.64 -10.02 6.90
C PHE A 187 12.38 -11.51 7.08
N ILE A 188 12.23 -12.28 6.00
CA ILE A 188 12.13 -13.75 6.04
C ILE A 188 13.41 -14.33 6.67
N ASN A 189 14.57 -13.93 6.15
CA ASN A 189 15.86 -14.38 6.70
C ASN A 189 16.06 -13.91 8.14
N LYS A 190 15.66 -12.67 8.46
CA LYS A 190 15.76 -12.13 9.82
C LYS A 190 14.90 -12.90 10.82
N ALA A 191 13.67 -13.27 10.44
CA ALA A 191 12.80 -14.09 11.26
C ALA A 191 13.42 -15.47 11.52
N MET A 192 13.98 -16.11 10.49
CA MET A 192 14.64 -17.42 10.64
C MET A 192 15.87 -17.38 11.56
N ILE A 193 16.67 -16.32 11.48
CA ILE A 193 17.90 -16.17 12.28
C ILE A 193 17.57 -15.78 13.72
N SER A 194 16.69 -14.78 13.89
CA SER A 194 16.43 -14.18 15.20
C SER A 194 15.44 -15.01 16.01
N CYS A 195 14.51 -15.68 15.34
CA CYS A 195 13.40 -16.43 15.94
C CYS A 195 13.23 -17.80 15.27
N PRO A 196 14.19 -18.72 15.43
CA PRO A 196 14.22 -19.99 14.70
C PRO A 196 13.03 -20.93 14.95
N TYR A 197 12.26 -20.68 16.03
CA TYR A 197 11.06 -21.44 16.37
C TYR A 197 9.75 -20.80 15.87
N THR A 198 9.79 -19.55 15.40
CA THR A 198 8.59 -18.85 14.92
C THR A 198 8.03 -19.52 13.68
N LYS A 199 6.70 -19.60 13.57
CA LYS A 199 6.03 -20.02 12.34
C LYS A 199 5.92 -18.81 11.41
N ILE A 200 6.53 -18.91 10.24
CA ILE A 200 6.63 -17.78 9.30
C ILE A 200 5.46 -17.87 8.31
N ALA A 201 4.62 -16.84 8.31
CA ALA A 201 3.64 -16.59 7.27
C ALA A 201 4.11 -15.40 6.43
N ILE A 202 4.04 -15.52 5.10
CA ILE A 202 4.19 -14.36 4.20
C ILE A 202 2.84 -14.06 3.58
N SER A 203 2.50 -12.78 3.51
CA SER A 203 1.22 -12.36 2.96
C SER A 203 1.31 -11.03 2.25
N GLY A 204 0.36 -10.77 1.36
CA GLY A 204 0.28 -9.48 0.70
C GLY A 204 -1.06 -9.24 0.02
N TYR A 205 -1.37 -7.97 -0.16
CA TYR A 205 -2.63 -7.49 -0.74
C TYR A 205 -2.37 -6.70 -2.02
N SER A 206 -3.13 -6.95 -3.09
CA SER A 206 -3.03 -6.23 -4.36
C SER A 206 -1.61 -6.33 -4.94
N GLN A 207 -0.90 -5.22 -5.13
CA GLN A 207 0.53 -5.23 -5.42
C GLN A 207 1.38 -6.07 -4.46
N GLY A 208 1.06 -6.06 -3.17
CA GLY A 208 1.73 -6.88 -2.18
C GLY A 208 1.62 -8.38 -2.47
N ALA A 209 0.55 -8.82 -3.13
CA ALA A 209 0.46 -10.19 -3.63
C ALA A 209 1.49 -10.47 -4.74
N LEU A 210 1.75 -9.49 -5.61
CA LEU A 210 2.85 -9.57 -6.59
C LEU A 210 4.22 -9.62 -5.90
N VAL A 211 4.42 -8.81 -4.84
CA VAL A 211 5.64 -8.89 -4.00
C VAL A 211 5.82 -10.30 -3.43
N VAL A 212 4.76 -10.92 -2.92
CA VAL A 212 4.78 -12.30 -2.41
C VAL A 212 5.15 -13.28 -3.52
N ARG A 213 4.48 -13.22 -4.68
CA ARG A 213 4.76 -14.08 -5.83
C ARG A 213 6.21 -14.00 -6.28
N SER A 214 6.71 -12.79 -6.50
CA SER A 214 8.10 -12.57 -6.92
C SER A 214 9.09 -12.99 -5.85
N THR A 215 8.76 -12.82 -4.57
CA THR A 215 9.59 -13.30 -3.46
C THR A 215 9.68 -14.82 -3.48
N VAL A 216 8.54 -15.53 -3.53
CA VAL A 216 8.51 -17.00 -3.60
C VAL A 216 9.31 -17.52 -4.79
N GLN A 217 9.16 -16.91 -5.97
CA GLN A 217 9.91 -17.29 -7.17
C GLN A 217 11.43 -17.13 -7.01
N SER A 218 11.87 -16.13 -6.23
CA SER A 218 13.29 -15.81 -6.03
C SER A 218 13.97 -16.63 -4.91
N LEU A 219 13.18 -17.19 -3.98
CA LEU A 219 13.72 -17.84 -2.78
C LEU A 219 14.31 -19.23 -3.07
N PRO A 220 15.45 -19.60 -2.46
CA PRO A 220 15.92 -20.97 -2.49
C PRO A 220 14.90 -21.92 -1.87
N ALA A 221 14.81 -23.15 -2.39
CA ALA A 221 13.88 -24.18 -1.90
C ALA A 221 14.05 -24.44 -0.38
N ALA A 222 15.28 -24.38 0.13
CA ALA A 222 15.57 -24.52 1.56
C ALA A 222 14.96 -23.41 2.42
N THR A 223 14.96 -22.17 1.92
CA THR A 223 14.32 -21.01 2.59
C THR A 223 12.81 -21.14 2.49
N MET A 224 12.27 -21.48 1.31
CA MET A 224 10.83 -21.73 1.14
C MET A 224 10.33 -22.84 2.08
N ALA A 225 11.09 -23.91 2.31
CA ALA A 225 10.72 -24.98 3.23
C ALA A 225 10.51 -24.53 4.68
N LYS A 226 11.07 -23.38 5.07
CA LYS A 226 10.90 -22.78 6.41
C LYS A 226 9.68 -21.86 6.51
N ILE A 227 9.03 -21.50 5.41
CA ILE A 227 7.79 -20.73 5.38
C ILE A 227 6.61 -21.69 5.53
N ASN A 228 5.75 -21.41 6.52
CA ASN A 228 4.59 -22.22 6.88
C ASN A 228 3.38 -21.96 5.99
N SER A 229 3.13 -20.71 5.64
CA SER A 229 1.99 -20.30 4.82
C SER A 229 2.31 -19.11 3.93
N VAL A 230 1.70 -19.13 2.74
CA VAL A 230 1.70 -18.06 1.73
C VAL A 230 0.24 -17.67 1.52
N LEU A 231 -0.12 -16.42 1.80
CA LEU A 231 -1.50 -15.95 1.72
C LEU A 231 -1.59 -14.64 0.94
N THR A 232 -2.38 -14.60 -0.14
CA THR A 232 -2.58 -13.37 -0.91
C THR A 232 -4.04 -12.94 -0.92
N PHE A 233 -4.27 -11.62 -0.94
CA PHE A 233 -5.58 -10.98 -1.09
C PHE A 233 -5.59 -10.11 -2.35
N GLY A 234 -6.65 -10.16 -3.15
CA GLY A 234 -6.74 -9.32 -4.36
C GLY A 234 -5.58 -9.55 -5.31
N ASP A 235 -5.20 -10.82 -5.51
CA ASP A 235 -3.98 -11.22 -6.21
C ASP A 235 -4.12 -11.05 -7.73
N PRO A 236 -3.37 -10.13 -8.38
CA PRO A 236 -3.47 -9.92 -9.83
C PRO A 236 -2.97 -11.11 -10.66
N GLY A 237 -2.28 -12.07 -10.04
CA GLY A 237 -1.86 -13.32 -10.69
C GLY A 237 -2.91 -14.44 -10.62
N TYR A 238 -4.06 -14.23 -9.97
CA TYR A 238 -5.18 -15.18 -9.96
C TYR A 238 -5.69 -15.44 -11.40
N PRO A 239 -6.18 -16.66 -11.72
CA PRO A 239 -6.28 -17.87 -10.91
C PRO A 239 -5.00 -18.72 -10.88
N ASN A 240 -3.87 -18.21 -11.39
CA ASN A 240 -2.66 -19.01 -11.47
C ASN A 240 -2.13 -19.31 -10.06
N PRO A 241 -1.63 -20.54 -9.79
CA PRO A 241 -0.99 -20.85 -8.52
C PRO A 241 0.27 -20.00 -8.31
N ILE A 242 0.80 -20.01 -7.09
CA ILE A 242 2.12 -19.44 -6.76
C ILE A 242 3.13 -20.59 -6.77
N PRO A 243 3.95 -20.75 -7.83
CA PRO A 243 4.87 -21.89 -7.94
C PRO A 243 5.89 -21.90 -6.80
N GLY A 244 6.10 -23.06 -6.17
CA GLY A 244 7.01 -23.23 -5.02
C GLY A 244 6.34 -23.11 -3.66
N ALA A 245 5.04 -22.78 -3.61
CA ALA A 245 4.25 -22.71 -2.39
C ALA A 245 3.11 -23.75 -2.35
N GLU A 246 3.25 -24.84 -3.10
CA GLU A 246 2.28 -25.93 -3.17
C GLU A 246 2.00 -26.50 -1.78
N GLY A 247 0.72 -26.79 -1.48
CA GLY A 247 0.29 -27.32 -0.19
C GLY A 247 0.30 -26.32 0.98
N LYS A 248 0.77 -25.09 0.76
CA LYS A 248 0.83 -24.02 1.78
C LYS A 248 0.48 -22.62 1.24
N THR A 249 -0.28 -22.57 0.14
CA THR A 249 -0.81 -21.32 -0.42
C THR A 249 -2.33 -21.20 -0.18
N GLN A 250 -2.80 -19.99 0.08
CA GLN A 250 -4.19 -19.58 -0.10
C GLN A 250 -4.21 -18.24 -0.87
N ILE A 251 -5.03 -18.17 -1.91
CA ILE A 251 -5.27 -16.95 -2.68
C ILE A 251 -6.74 -16.58 -2.46
N ILE A 252 -7.00 -15.38 -1.95
CA ILE A 252 -8.33 -14.85 -1.69
C ILE A 252 -8.62 -13.75 -2.72
N CYS A 253 -9.54 -14.03 -3.63
CA CYS A 253 -10.07 -13.10 -4.62
C CYS A 253 -11.59 -13.05 -4.50
N HIS A 254 -12.19 -11.86 -4.44
CA HIS A 254 -13.64 -11.71 -4.50
C HIS A 254 -14.07 -11.84 -5.95
N ASP A 255 -15.28 -12.38 -6.19
CA ASP A 255 -15.76 -12.69 -7.54
C ASP A 255 -15.80 -11.45 -8.45
N ASP A 256 -16.16 -10.29 -7.89
CA ASP A 256 -16.27 -9.00 -8.59
C ASP A 256 -15.02 -8.10 -8.42
N ASP A 257 -13.92 -8.62 -7.85
CA ASP A 257 -12.65 -7.93 -7.87
C ASP A 257 -12.01 -8.00 -9.26
N ALA A 258 -12.11 -6.91 -10.00
CA ALA A 258 -11.52 -6.82 -11.33
C ALA A 258 -9.98 -6.90 -11.31
N VAL A 259 -9.30 -6.54 -10.21
CA VAL A 259 -7.83 -6.62 -10.11
C VAL A 259 -7.34 -8.07 -10.23
N CYS A 260 -8.07 -9.02 -9.65
CA CYS A 260 -7.79 -10.46 -9.78
C CYS A 260 -7.91 -10.98 -11.22
N ASN A 261 -8.51 -10.19 -12.12
CA ASN A 261 -8.72 -10.53 -13.52
C ASN A 261 -8.03 -9.53 -14.48
N GLY A 262 -7.05 -8.77 -13.99
CA GLY A 262 -6.27 -7.81 -14.79
C GLY A 262 -6.97 -6.46 -15.05
N GLY A 263 -8.05 -6.18 -14.34
CA GLY A 263 -8.82 -4.94 -14.38
C GLY A 263 -8.40 -3.91 -13.33
N PHE A 264 -9.20 -2.85 -13.22
CA PHE A 264 -8.95 -1.72 -12.31
C PHE A 264 -9.64 -1.90 -10.96
N ILE A 265 -9.20 -1.16 -9.93
CA ILE A 265 -9.74 -1.24 -8.56
C ILE A 265 -11.25 -1.01 -8.54
N THR A 266 -11.99 -1.98 -8.00
CA THR A 266 -13.43 -1.90 -7.69
C THR A 266 -13.64 -1.74 -6.18
N VAL A 267 -14.89 -1.58 -5.73
CA VAL A 267 -15.21 -1.58 -4.29
C VAL A 267 -14.87 -2.93 -3.67
N ASP A 268 -15.10 -4.04 -4.38
CA ASP A 268 -14.78 -5.39 -3.89
C ASP A 268 -13.30 -5.57 -3.55
N HIS A 269 -12.42 -4.93 -4.33
CA HIS A 269 -10.98 -4.92 -4.02
C HIS A 269 -10.66 -4.29 -2.65
N LEU A 270 -11.55 -3.46 -2.10
CA LEU A 270 -11.37 -2.76 -0.82
C LEU A 270 -12.01 -3.49 0.38
N THR A 271 -12.61 -4.66 0.17
CA THR A 271 -13.47 -5.34 1.17
C THR A 271 -12.86 -6.61 1.77
N TYR A 272 -11.58 -6.91 1.53
CA TYR A 272 -10.91 -8.11 2.04
C TYR A 272 -10.85 -8.24 3.58
N ALA A 273 -11.20 -7.18 4.31
CA ALA A 273 -11.47 -7.28 5.75
C ALA A 273 -12.55 -8.33 6.08
N GLU A 274 -13.47 -8.62 5.15
CA GLU A 274 -14.49 -9.66 5.29
C GLU A 274 -13.87 -11.07 5.43
N ASN A 275 -12.70 -11.31 4.83
CA ASN A 275 -12.02 -12.61 4.89
C ASN A 275 -10.96 -12.68 5.99
N ALA A 276 -10.82 -11.66 6.84
CA ALA A 276 -9.80 -11.60 7.88
C ALA A 276 -9.84 -12.83 8.82
N THR A 277 -11.05 -13.28 9.18
CA THR A 277 -11.27 -14.47 10.01
C THR A 277 -10.76 -15.74 9.29
N THR A 278 -11.17 -15.97 8.04
CA THR A 278 -10.76 -17.12 7.25
C THR A 278 -9.25 -17.14 7.00
N ALA A 279 -8.65 -15.97 6.76
CA ALA A 279 -7.23 -15.80 6.60
C ALA A 279 -6.44 -16.14 7.87
N ALA A 280 -6.93 -15.69 9.03
CA ALA A 280 -6.35 -16.02 10.33
C ALA A 280 -6.39 -17.54 10.59
N GLU A 281 -7.54 -18.17 10.36
CA GLU A 281 -7.73 -19.62 10.51
C GLU A 281 -6.73 -20.42 9.66
N TYR A 282 -6.52 -20.00 8.41
CA TYR A 282 -5.57 -20.64 7.52
C TYR A 282 -4.12 -20.56 8.02
N VAL A 283 -3.69 -19.37 8.45
CA VAL A 283 -2.34 -19.18 8.99
C VAL A 283 -2.14 -20.02 10.25
N LEU A 284 -3.13 -20.05 11.15
CA LEU A 284 -3.09 -20.86 12.36
C LEU A 284 -3.04 -22.36 12.06
N GLN A 285 -3.85 -22.83 11.10
CA GLN A 285 -3.82 -24.21 10.65
C GLN A 285 -2.42 -24.59 10.14
N LYS A 286 -1.80 -23.76 9.28
CA LYS A 286 -0.47 -24.02 8.70
C LYS A 286 0.68 -23.86 9.70
N ALA A 287 0.47 -23.08 10.75
CA ALA A 287 1.38 -23.00 11.89
C ALA A 287 1.33 -24.27 12.78
N GLY A 288 0.34 -25.16 12.58
CA GLY A 288 0.11 -26.33 13.43
C GLY A 288 -0.53 -25.96 14.76
N THR A 289 -1.43 -24.96 14.73
CA THR A 289 -1.96 -24.30 15.92
C THR A 289 -3.48 -24.36 16.08
N SER A 290 -4.15 -25.10 15.20
CA SER A 290 -5.59 -25.42 15.22
C SER A 290 -5.96 -26.51 16.22
#